data_AF-A0A947NT13-F1
#
_entry.id   AF-A0A947NT13-F1
#
_cell.length_a   1.000
_cell.length_b   1.000
_cell.length_c   1.000
_cell.angle_alpha   90.00
_cell.angle_beta   90.00
_cell.angle_gamma   90.00
#
_symmetry.space_group_name_H-M   'P 1'
#
loop_
_entity.id
_entity.type
_entity.pdbx_description
1 polymer ?
#
loop_
_entity_poly.entity_id
_entity_poly.type
_entity_poly.pdbx_seq_one_letter_code
_entity_poly.pdbx_strand_id
1 'polypeptide(L)' 'MFGLGMPELVVILVIIVIIFGAGKLPEIGSGIGKGIKNFKEATKKEEDQKKLDDENKGDSAT' A
#
# COMPACT_ATOMS: atom_id res chain seq x y z
N MET A 1 22.98 -20.34 -10.12
CA MET A 1 22.84 -21.15 -8.89
C MET A 1 22.55 -20.18 -7.75
N PHE A 2 21.57 -20.51 -6.88
CA PHE A 2 20.98 -19.62 -5.86
C PHE A 2 20.03 -18.53 -6.40
N GLY A 3 18.86 -18.94 -6.88
CA GLY A 3 17.68 -18.08 -6.83
C GLY A 3 17.06 -18.26 -5.46
N LEU A 4 16.76 -17.18 -4.74
CA LEU A 4 15.93 -17.24 -3.55
C LEU A 4 14.56 -17.78 -3.97
N GLY A 5 14.35 -19.07 -3.75
CA GLY A 5 13.10 -19.72 -4.05
C GLY A 5 12.06 -19.38 -2.99
N MET A 6 10.81 -19.74 -3.30
CA MET A 6 9.73 -19.69 -2.32
C MET A 6 10.06 -20.44 -1.01
N PRO A 7 10.76 -21.61 -1.04
CA PRO A 7 11.13 -22.33 0.19
C PRO A 7 12.06 -21.53 1.11
N GLU A 8 13.10 -20.89 0.57
CA GLU A 8 14.07 -20.12 1.35
C GLU A 8 13.41 -18.90 2.01
N LEU A 9 12.50 -18.22 1.29
CA LEU A 9 11.74 -17.10 1.86
C LEU A 9 10.85 -17.54 3.02
N VAL A 10 10.23 -18.73 2.94
CA VAL A 10 9.42 -19.28 4.04
C VAL A 10 10.29 -19.59 5.26
N VAL A 11 11.49 -20.15 5.08
CA VAL A 11 12.40 -20.42 6.21
C VAL A 11 12.80 -19.11 6.91
N ILE A 12 13.15 -18.08 6.14
CA ILE A 12 13.47 -16.76 6.69
C ILE A 12 12.26 -16.16 7.43
N LEU A 13 11.06 -16.26 6.85
CA LEU A 13 9.83 -15.79 7.47
C LEU A 13 9.58 -16.47 8.83
N VAL A 14 9.79 -17.79 8.91
CA VAL A 14 9.64 -18.54 10.16
C VAL A 14 10.61 -18.06 11.23
N ILE A 15 11.88 -17.80 10.88
CA ILE A 15 12.87 -17.25 11.83
C ILE A 15 12.44 -15.88 12.36
N ILE A 16 11.98 -15.00 11.47
CA ILE A 16 11.47 -13.67 11.83
C ILE A 16 10.27 -13.82 12.79
N VAL A 17 9.34 -14.72 12.49
CA VAL A 17 8.17 -15.00 13.34
C VAL A 17 8.57 -15.54 14.71
N ILE A 18 9.64 -16.31 14.82
CA ILE A 18 10.14 -16.78 16.14
C ILE A 18 10.72 -15.60 16.95
N ILE A 19 11.48 -14.71 16.32
CA ILE A 19 12.11 -13.57 16.99
C ILE A 19 11.07 -12.53 17.43
N PHE A 20 10.16 -12.16 16.54
CA PHE A 20 9.16 -11.12 16.79
C PHE A 20 7.87 -11.67 17.41
N GLY A 21 7.59 -12.95 17.25
CA GLY A 21 6.33 -13.59 17.63
C GLY A 21 5.26 -13.50 16.53
N ALA A 22 4.41 -14.53 16.43
CA ALA A 22 3.35 -14.63 15.43
C ALA A 22 2.30 -13.51 15.50
N GLY A 23 2.13 -12.87 16.67
CA GLY A 23 1.20 -11.76 16.86
C GLY A 23 1.71 -10.39 16.36
N LYS A 24 3.04 -10.17 16.37
CA LYS A 24 3.61 -8.85 16.00
C LYS A 24 3.54 -8.57 14.51
N LEU A 25 3.67 -9.60 13.66
CA LEU A 25 3.57 -9.43 12.20
C LEU A 25 2.20 -8.89 11.76
N PRO A 26 1.06 -9.48 12.18
CA PRO A 26 -0.28 -8.96 11.89
C PRO A 26 -0.53 -7.57 12.48
N GLU A 27 0.01 -7.29 13.67
CA GLU A 27 -0.13 -5.99 14.34
C GLU A 27 0.54 -4.87 13.52
N ILE A 28 1.80 -5.08 13.12
CA ILE A 28 2.56 -4.16 12.25
C ILE A 28 1.89 -4.06 10.87
N GLY A 29 1.51 -5.19 10.27
CA GLY A 29 0.85 -5.24 8.97
C GLY A 29 -0.50 -4.49 8.95
N SER A 30 -1.27 -4.56 10.04
CA SER A 30 -2.53 -3.83 10.18
C SER A 30 -2.31 -2.31 10.24
N GLY A 31 -1.26 -1.86 10.92
CA GLY A 31 -0.87 -0.44 10.96
C GLY A 31 -0.44 0.07 9.58
N ILE A 32 0.47 -0.66 8.93
CA ILE A 32 0.96 -0.31 7.58
C ILE A 32 -0.19 -0.36 6.56
N GLY A 33 -1.04 -1.37 6.61
CA GLY A 33 -2.17 -1.53 5.68
C GLY A 33 -3.18 -0.39 5.78
N LYS A 34 -3.50 0.07 6.99
CA LYS A 34 -4.33 1.26 7.20
C LYS A 34 -3.66 2.52 6.64
N GLY A 35 -2.36 2.69 6.86
CA GLY A 35 -1.59 3.82 6.32
C GLY A 35 -1.62 3.86 4.79
N ILE A 36 -1.34 2.74 4.14
CA ILE A 36 -1.38 2.62 2.66
C ILE A 36 -2.79 2.86 2.13
N LYS A 37 -3.83 2.32 2.79
CA LYS A 37 -5.23 2.53 2.38
C LYS A 37 -5.60 4.02 2.43
N ASN A 38 -5.30 4.68 3.54
CA ASN A 38 -5.60 6.11 3.72
C ASN A 38 -4.82 6.97 2.73
N PHE A 39 -3.54 6.64 2.49
CA PHE A 39 -2.72 7.33 1.49
C PHE A 39 -3.32 7.20 0.08
N LYS A 40 -3.68 5.98 -0.32
CA LYS A 40 -4.30 5.71 -1.62
C LYS A 40 -5.63 6.45 -1.79
N GLU A 41 -6.45 6.52 -0.75
CA GLU A 41 -7.73 7.26 -0.77
C GLU A 41 -7.52 8.77 -0.89
N ALA A 42 -6.53 9.33 -0.19
CA ALA A 42 -6.20 10.75 -0.27
C ALA A 42 -5.70 11.13 -1.68
N THR A 43 -4.75 10.37 -2.24
CA THR A 43 -4.26 10.59 -3.60
C THR A 43 -5.37 10.48 -4.64
N LYS A 44 -6.27 9.49 -4.52
CA LYS A 44 -7.39 9.35 -5.45
C LYS A 44 -8.35 10.54 -5.40
N LYS A 45 -8.64 11.08 -4.20
CA LYS A 45 -9.49 12.29 -4.06
C LYS A 45 -8.86 13.53 -4.67
N GLU A 46 -7.53 13.68 -4.59
CA GLU A 46 -6.80 14.78 -5.24
C GLU A 46 -6.82 14.64 -6.77
N GLU A 47 -6.67 13.43 -7.30
CA GLU A 47 -6.80 13.15 -8.73
C GLU A 47 -8.22 13.41 -9.26
N ASP A 48 -9.24 12.98 -8.50
CA ASP A 48 -10.65 13.20 -8.84
C ASP A 48 -11.02 14.70 -8.79
N GLN A 49 -10.50 15.48 -7.82
CA GLN A 49 -10.68 16.94 -7.77
C GLN A 49 -9.97 17.66 -8.93
N LYS A 50 -8.74 17.26 -9.28
CA LYS A 50 -8.05 17.84 -10.44
C LYS A 50 -8.78 17.61 -11.76
N LYS A 51 -9.50 16.49 -11.90
CA LYS A 51 -10.31 16.22 -13.11
C LYS A 51 -11.55 17.10 -13.22
N LEU A 52 -12.19 17.42 -12.09
CA LEU A 52 -13.36 18.29 -12.04
C LEU A 52 -13.02 19.76 -12.35
N ASP A 53 -11.83 20.22 -11.94
CA ASP A 53 -11.37 21.59 -12.21
C ASP A 53 -10.97 21.84 -13.67
N ASP A 54 -10.57 20.79 -14.41
CA ASP A 54 -10.19 20.88 -15.83
C ASP A 54 -11.41 20.85 -16.78
N GLU A 55 -12.52 20.23 -16.34
CA GLU A 55 -13.76 20.12 -17.13
C GLU A 55 -14.61 21.42 -17.10
N ASN A 56 -14.47 22.25 -16.04
CA ASN A 56 -15.23 23.50 -15.88
C ASN A 56 -14.61 24.73 -16.60
N LYS A 57 -13.48 24.56 -17.29
CA LYS A 57 -12.79 25.64 -18.03
C LYS A 57 -13.05 25.62 -19.54
N GLY A 58 -13.78 24.62 -20.05
CA GLY A 58 -14.05 24.44 -21.48
C GLY A 58 -15.32 25.12 -22.01
N ASP A 59 -16.25 25.53 -21.14
CA ASP A 59 -17.61 25.96 -21.54
C ASP A 59 -17.83 27.49 -21.50
N SER A 60 -16.78 28.28 -21.27
CA SER A 60 -16.86 29.75 -21.23
C SER A 60 -16.23 30.45 -22.45
N ALA A 61 -15.95 29.71 -23.54
CA ALA A 61 -15.29 30.23 -24.73
C ALA A 61 -16.06 30.02 -26.05
N THR A 62 -17.39 29.79 -25.97
CA THR A 62 -18.31 29.80 -27.12
C THR A 62 -19.24 31.01 -27.08
#